data_AF-A0A3D0JRA3-F1
#
_entry.id   AF-A0A3D0JRA3-F1
#
_cell.length_a   1.000
_cell.length_b   1.000
_cell.length_c   1.000
_cell.angle_alpha   90.00
_cell.angle_beta   90.00
_cell.angle_gamma   90.00
#
_symmetry.space_group_name_H-M   'P 1'
#
loop_
_entity.id
_entity.type
_entity.pdbx_description
1 polymer ?
#
loop_
_entity_poly.entity_id
_entity_poly.type
_entity_poly.pdbx_seq_one_letter_code
_entity_poly.pdbx_strand_id
1 'polypeptide(L)'
;MYNQMLNLKQRALLLQRLGRLDDAHALLNAVHLKLQNVELNEALDEYDLALLQEGLAIAYLRLGRLEQALALRANIQTDHSVASEWLQVLVEQDHLEHAVEHLSYMDLLDAEQALDKLLTKLQETEDEVAIALNHRLLDRLTSDDFWPRPAAA
;
A
#
# COMPACT_ATOMS: atom_id res chain seq x y z
N MET A 1 -0.35 -12.76 -19.17
CA MET A 1 -0.56 -13.05 -17.74
C MET A 1 -0.98 -11.81 -16.92
N TYR A 2 -0.38 -10.64 -17.14
CA TYR A 2 -0.75 -9.36 -16.50
C TYR A 2 -2.27 -9.09 -16.42
N ASN A 3 -2.97 -9.09 -17.56
CA ASN A 3 -4.44 -8.87 -17.61
C ASN A 3 -5.25 -9.89 -16.80
N GLN A 4 -4.79 -11.13 -16.72
CA GLN A 4 -5.46 -12.17 -15.94
C GLN A 4 -5.37 -11.87 -14.45
N MET A 5 -4.21 -11.41 -13.98
CA MET A 5 -4.02 -11.04 -12.58
C MET A 5 -4.82 -9.79 -12.21
N LEU A 6 -4.83 -8.79 -13.09
CA LEU A 6 -5.66 -7.60 -12.92
C LEU A 6 -7.15 -7.97 -12.80
N ASN A 7 -7.64 -8.86 -13.67
CA ASN A 7 -9.02 -9.35 -13.60
C ASN A 7 -9.32 -10.12 -12.32
N LEU A 8 -8.38 -10.94 -11.82
CA LEU A 8 -8.55 -11.69 -10.57
C LEU A 8 -8.58 -10.74 -9.36
N LYS A 9 -7.76 -9.69 -9.35
CA LYS A 9 -7.81 -8.61 -8.34
C LYS A 9 -9.19 -7.94 -8.35
N GLN A 10 -9.65 -7.49 -9.51
CA GLN A 10 -10.96 -6.83 -9.63
C GLN A 10 -12.10 -7.74 -9.17
N ARG A 11 -12.03 -9.04 -9.49
CA ARG A 11 -13.00 -10.02 -9.01
C ARG A 11 -12.97 -10.18 -7.49
N ALA A 12 -11.80 -10.19 -6.86
CA ALA A 12 -11.70 -10.25 -5.40
C ALA A 12 -12.34 -9.03 -4.73
N LEU A 13 -12.10 -7.83 -5.28
CA LEU A 13 -12.73 -6.59 -4.79
C LEU A 13 -14.26 -6.59 -4.99
N LEU A 14 -14.76 -7.18 -6.08
CA LEU A 14 -16.21 -7.37 -6.27
C LEU A 14 -16.78 -8.36 -5.26
N LEU A 15 -16.10 -9.50 -5.01
CA LEU A 15 -16.51 -10.47 -3.99
C LEU A 15 -16.57 -9.82 -2.60
N GLN A 16 -15.59 -8.97 -2.27
CA GLN A 16 -15.60 -8.17 -1.05
C GLN A 16 -16.84 -7.30 -0.96
N ARG A 17 -17.14 -6.50 -1.99
CA ARG A 17 -18.30 -5.61 -2.03
C ARG A 17 -19.63 -6.36 -1.90
N LEU A 18 -19.66 -7.62 -2.31
CA LEU A 18 -20.81 -8.52 -2.16
C LEU A 18 -20.84 -9.25 -0.79
N GLY A 19 -19.94 -8.91 0.14
CA GLY A 19 -19.84 -9.52 1.47
C GLY A 19 -19.23 -10.93 1.48
N ARG A 20 -18.73 -11.43 0.35
CA ARG A 20 -18.11 -12.76 0.21
C ARG A 20 -16.62 -12.70 0.53
N LEU A 21 -16.30 -12.33 1.77
CA LEU A 21 -14.93 -12.06 2.21
C LEU A 21 -14.01 -13.29 2.12
N ASP A 22 -14.50 -14.48 2.46
CA ASP A 22 -13.70 -15.71 2.40
C ASP A 22 -13.35 -16.10 0.96
N ASP A 23 -14.30 -15.94 0.03
CA ASP A 23 -14.06 -16.19 -1.39
C ASP A 23 -13.08 -15.17 -1.99
N ALA A 24 -13.20 -13.90 -1.59
CA ALA A 24 -12.27 -12.85 -1.99
C ALA A 24 -10.85 -13.19 -1.51
N HIS A 25 -10.71 -13.60 -0.23
CA HIS A 25 -9.43 -13.98 0.36
C HIS A 25 -8.81 -15.21 -0.32
N ALA A 26 -9.60 -16.26 -0.54
CA ALA A 26 -9.14 -17.46 -1.25
C ALA A 26 -8.65 -17.12 -2.67
N LEU A 27 -9.33 -16.20 -3.35
CA LEU A 27 -8.93 -15.74 -4.67
C LEU A 27 -7.61 -14.96 -4.63
N LEU A 28 -7.43 -14.06 -3.66
CA LEU A 28 -6.17 -13.33 -3.48
C LEU A 28 -5.01 -14.27 -3.14
N ASN A 29 -5.21 -15.26 -2.26
CA ASN A 29 -4.17 -16.26 -1.95
C ASN A 29 -3.77 -17.06 -3.20
N ALA A 30 -4.74 -17.41 -4.06
CA ALA A 30 -4.44 -18.09 -5.31
C ALA A 30 -3.64 -17.20 -6.28
N VAL A 31 -3.90 -15.89 -6.31
CA VAL A 31 -3.10 -14.91 -7.08
C VAL A 31 -1.70 -14.78 -6.50
N HIS A 32 -1.57 -14.67 -5.18
CA HIS A 32 -0.30 -14.60 -4.46
C HIS A 32 0.60 -15.78 -4.79
N LEU A 33 0.07 -17.00 -4.67
CA LEU A 33 0.81 -18.23 -5.00
C LEU A 33 1.22 -18.26 -6.48
N LYS A 34 0.38 -17.76 -7.38
CA LYS A 34 0.76 -17.65 -8.79
C LYS A 34 1.92 -16.68 -8.98
N LEU A 35 1.84 -15.49 -8.38
CA LEU A 35 2.89 -14.46 -8.45
C LEU A 35 4.23 -14.96 -7.91
N GLN A 36 4.24 -15.68 -6.79
CA GLN A 36 5.46 -16.31 -6.25
C GLN A 36 6.08 -17.34 -7.20
N ASN A 37 5.28 -17.95 -8.08
CA ASN A 37 5.76 -18.93 -9.05
C ASN A 37 6.07 -18.34 -10.43
N VAL A 38 5.80 -17.04 -10.66
CA VAL A 38 6.08 -16.37 -11.95
C VAL A 38 7.58 -16.34 -12.24
N GLU A 39 8.41 -16.15 -11.22
CA GLU A 39 9.89 -16.16 -11.34
C GLU A 39 10.41 -17.44 -12.00
N LEU A 40 9.63 -18.54 -11.96
CA LEU A 40 10.04 -19.82 -12.51
C LEU A 40 9.70 -20.01 -14.00
N ASN A 41 8.76 -19.25 -14.59
CA ASN A 41 8.11 -19.66 -15.85
C ASN A 41 7.76 -18.55 -16.87
N GLU A 42 7.74 -17.27 -16.51
CA GLU A 42 7.40 -16.19 -17.47
C GLU A 42 8.27 -14.94 -17.29
N ALA A 43 8.59 -14.27 -18.41
CA ALA A 43 9.32 -13.01 -18.43
C ALA A 43 8.39 -11.82 -18.13
N LEU A 44 7.92 -11.68 -16.90
CA LEU A 44 7.57 -10.34 -16.40
C LEU A 44 8.87 -9.61 -16.11
N ASP A 45 8.96 -8.34 -16.48
CA ASP A 45 10.01 -7.52 -15.94
C ASP A 45 9.74 -7.22 -14.46
N GLU A 46 10.79 -6.80 -13.75
CA GLU A 46 10.76 -6.53 -12.31
C GLU A 46 9.71 -5.45 -11.97
N TYR A 47 9.49 -4.50 -12.88
CA TYR A 47 8.55 -3.40 -12.70
C TYR A 47 7.09 -3.87 -12.76
N ASP A 48 6.72 -4.65 -13.77
CA ASP A 48 5.40 -5.24 -13.90
C ASP A 48 5.08 -6.17 -12.72
N LEU A 49 6.08 -6.93 -12.26
CA LEU A 49 5.94 -7.78 -11.08
C LEU A 49 5.67 -6.95 -9.82
N ALA A 50 6.42 -5.87 -9.59
CA ALA A 50 6.24 -4.96 -8.46
C ALA A 50 4.84 -4.33 -8.46
N LEU A 51 4.36 -3.84 -9.61
CA LEU A 51 3.00 -3.28 -9.74
C LEU A 51 1.90 -4.30 -9.40
N LEU A 52 2.07 -5.55 -9.81
CA LEU A 52 1.10 -6.61 -9.51
C LEU A 52 1.12 -6.99 -8.02
N GLN A 53 2.31 -7.07 -7.41
CA GLN A 53 2.48 -7.32 -5.99
C GLN A 53 1.89 -6.18 -5.14
N GLU A 54 2.12 -4.92 -5.52
CA GLU A 54 1.55 -3.77 -4.83
C GLU A 54 0.01 -3.78 -4.94
N GLY A 55 -0.52 -4.02 -6.13
CA GLY A 55 -1.96 -4.14 -6.34
C GLY A 55 -2.60 -5.26 -5.50
N LEU A 56 -1.88 -6.37 -5.28
CA LEU A 56 -2.31 -7.46 -4.42
C LEU A 56 -2.23 -7.08 -2.93
N ALA A 57 -1.18 -6.36 -2.51
CA ALA A 57 -1.05 -5.88 -1.13
C ALA A 57 -2.20 -4.93 -0.78
N ILE A 58 -2.53 -3.98 -1.66
CA ILE A 58 -3.69 -3.08 -1.50
C ILE A 58 -4.99 -3.88 -1.41
N ALA A 59 -5.16 -4.94 -2.20
CA ALA A 59 -6.36 -5.78 -2.13
C ALA A 59 -6.48 -6.53 -0.79
N TYR A 60 -5.38 -7.05 -0.25
CA TYR A 60 -5.37 -7.64 1.10
C TYR A 60 -5.73 -6.59 2.16
N LEU A 61 -5.15 -5.39 2.05
CA LEU A 61 -5.44 -4.30 2.96
C LEU A 61 -6.93 -3.93 2.93
N ARG A 62 -7.51 -3.76 1.73
CA ARG A 62 -8.95 -3.52 1.56
C ARG A 62 -9.81 -4.61 2.19
N LEU A 63 -9.36 -5.87 2.24
CA LEU A 63 -10.05 -6.98 2.94
C LEU A 63 -9.84 -7.00 4.47
N GLY A 64 -9.16 -6.02 5.05
CA GLY A 64 -8.80 -5.99 6.47
C GLY A 64 -7.72 -7.02 6.84
N ARG A 65 -6.88 -7.42 5.89
CA ARG A 65 -5.76 -8.35 6.10
C ARG A 65 -4.44 -7.58 6.15
N LEU A 66 -4.33 -6.67 7.11
CA LEU A 66 -3.21 -5.74 7.27
C LEU A 66 -1.85 -6.47 7.28
N GLU A 67 -1.69 -7.50 8.10
CA GLU A 67 -0.42 -8.26 8.20
C GLU A 67 0.02 -8.88 6.86
N GLN A 68 -0.93 -9.44 6.09
CA GLN A 68 -0.62 -10.01 4.78
C GLN A 68 -0.24 -8.93 3.77
N ALA A 69 -0.90 -7.78 3.84
CA ALA A 69 -0.62 -6.64 2.99
C ALA A 69 0.79 -6.07 3.28
N LEU A 70 1.13 -5.88 4.55
CA LEU A 70 2.45 -5.40 4.99
C LEU A 70 3.56 -6.39 4.60
N ALA A 71 3.36 -7.68 4.88
CA ALA A 71 4.33 -8.71 4.53
C ALA A 71 4.59 -8.77 3.01
N LEU A 72 3.55 -8.61 2.18
CA LEU A 72 3.73 -8.59 0.74
C LEU A 72 4.44 -7.31 0.27
N ARG A 73 4.05 -6.15 0.78
CA ARG A 73 4.66 -4.86 0.39
C ARG A 73 6.13 -4.76 0.79
N ALA A 74 6.50 -5.35 1.94
CA ALA A 74 7.91 -5.42 2.39
C ALA A 74 8.82 -6.24 1.45
N ASN A 75 8.24 -7.13 0.64
CA ASN A 75 8.99 -7.96 -0.31
C ASN A 75 9.14 -7.31 -1.70
N ILE A 76 8.54 -6.15 -1.94
CA ILE A 76 8.67 -5.45 -3.22
C ILE A 76 10.02 -4.75 -3.25
N GLN A 77 10.97 -5.28 -4.03
CA GLN A 77 12.36 -4.81 -4.06
C GLN A 77 12.57 -3.63 -5.01
N THR A 78 11.63 -3.37 -5.90
CA THR A 78 11.72 -2.29 -6.89
C THR A 78 11.07 -1.04 -6.32
N ASP A 79 11.83 0.05 -6.29
CA ASP A 79 11.30 1.40 -6.10
C ASP A 79 10.46 1.75 -7.35
N HIS A 80 9.17 1.42 -7.27
CA HIS A 80 8.20 1.81 -8.26
C HIS A 80 7.69 3.18 -7.84
N SER A 81 8.32 4.21 -8.39
CA SER A 81 7.93 5.61 -8.27
C SER A 81 6.59 5.85 -8.98
N VAL A 82 5.51 5.33 -8.41
CA VAL A 82 4.14 5.50 -8.92
C VAL A 82 3.24 5.85 -7.74
N ALA A 83 2.31 6.77 -7.99
CA ALA A 83 1.28 7.10 -7.02
C ALA A 83 0.48 5.83 -6.70
N SER A 84 0.50 5.45 -5.43
CA SER A 84 -0.11 4.24 -4.92
C SER A 84 -1.31 4.59 -4.06
N GLU A 85 -2.40 3.84 -4.16
CA GLU A 85 -3.53 3.99 -3.25
C GLU A 85 -3.19 3.51 -1.83
N TRP A 86 -1.99 2.96 -1.58
CA TRP A 86 -1.60 2.37 -0.31
C TRP A 86 -1.84 3.29 0.89
N LEU A 87 -1.31 4.51 0.87
CA LEU A 87 -1.48 5.47 1.96
C LEU A 87 -2.97 5.81 2.15
N GLN A 88 -3.68 6.04 1.03
CA GLN A 88 -5.11 6.33 1.06
C GLN A 88 -5.89 5.22 1.76
N VAL A 89 -5.65 3.95 1.44
CA VAL A 89 -6.39 2.83 2.03
C VAL A 89 -6.06 2.67 3.52
N LEU A 90 -4.81 2.88 3.94
CA LEU A 90 -4.44 2.86 5.36
C LEU A 90 -5.21 3.93 6.14
N VAL A 91 -5.31 5.14 5.60
CA VAL A 91 -6.05 6.25 6.22
C VAL A 91 -7.56 5.99 6.23
N GLU A 92 -8.12 5.43 5.15
CA GLU A 92 -9.54 5.05 5.05
C GLU A 92 -9.95 4.00 6.09
N GLN A 93 -9.01 3.12 6.49
CA GLN A 93 -9.25 2.03 7.44
C GLN A 93 -8.72 2.31 8.86
N ASP A 94 -8.38 3.57 9.16
CA ASP A 94 -7.87 4.01 10.47
C ASP A 94 -6.57 3.33 10.92
N HIS A 95 -5.76 2.86 9.98
CA HIS A 95 -4.41 2.34 10.23
C HIS A 95 -3.38 3.48 10.26
N LEU A 96 -3.59 4.47 11.13
CA LEU A 96 -2.85 5.74 11.14
C LEU A 96 -1.36 5.57 11.48
N GLU A 97 -1.02 4.64 12.37
CA GLU A 97 0.39 4.35 12.68
C GLU A 97 1.16 3.88 11.44
N HIS A 98 0.60 2.91 10.72
CA HIS A 98 1.18 2.43 9.48
C HIS A 98 1.16 3.48 8.36
N ALA A 99 0.15 4.36 8.34
CA ALA A 99 0.11 5.47 7.38
C ALA A 99 1.29 6.43 7.60
N VAL A 100 1.61 6.75 8.86
CA VAL A 100 2.78 7.57 9.22
C VAL A 100 4.09 6.83 8.94
N GLU A 101 4.18 5.55 9.31
CA GLU A 101 5.40 4.74 9.14
C GLU A 101 5.76 4.47 7.68
N HIS A 102 4.76 4.27 6.82
CA HIS A 102 4.96 3.94 5.42
C HIS A 102 4.76 5.11 4.47
N LEU A 103 4.63 6.33 5.00
CA LEU A 103 4.63 7.55 4.20
C LEU A 103 5.94 7.64 3.40
N SER A 104 5.80 7.83 2.09
CA SER A 104 6.91 8.02 1.15
C SER A 104 6.83 9.40 0.50
N TYR A 105 7.94 9.83 -0.10
CA TYR A 105 7.99 11.04 -0.90
C TYR A 105 6.96 11.03 -2.06
N MET A 106 6.70 9.87 -2.66
CA MET A 106 5.76 9.74 -3.78
C MET A 106 4.32 10.04 -3.36
N ASP A 107 3.96 9.73 -2.12
CA ASP A 107 2.64 10.08 -1.58
C ASP A 107 2.44 11.59 -1.45
N LEU A 108 3.54 12.37 -1.39
CA LEU A 108 3.47 13.83 -1.42
C LEU A 108 3.20 14.41 -2.82
N LEU A 109 3.43 13.62 -3.87
CA LEU A 109 3.21 14.08 -5.26
C LEU A 109 1.73 14.01 -5.67
N ASP A 110 0.94 13.17 -4.98
CA ASP A 110 -0.52 13.07 -5.10
C ASP A 110 -1.22 13.54 -3.80
N ALA A 111 -0.58 14.49 -3.09
CA ALA A 111 -0.87 14.86 -1.70
C ALA A 111 -2.30 15.37 -1.41
N GLU A 112 -3.09 15.73 -2.42
CA GLU A 112 -4.37 16.45 -2.24
C GLU A 112 -5.49 15.63 -1.56
N GLN A 113 -5.31 14.33 -1.30
CA GLN A 113 -6.37 13.55 -0.63
C GLN A 113 -5.93 12.68 0.53
N ALA A 114 -4.80 11.96 0.45
CA ALA A 114 -4.45 10.99 1.47
C ALA A 114 -3.76 11.64 2.68
N LEU A 115 -2.78 12.52 2.42
CA LEU A 115 -2.04 13.21 3.48
C LEU A 115 -2.94 14.20 4.25
N ASP A 116 -3.75 14.98 3.55
CA ASP A 116 -4.67 15.92 4.20
C ASP A 116 -5.69 15.20 5.10
N LYS A 117 -6.21 14.05 4.66
CA LYS A 117 -7.08 13.20 5.49
C LYS A 117 -6.34 12.62 6.69
N LEU A 118 -5.09 12.18 6.53
CA LEU A 118 -4.25 11.72 7.64
C LEU A 118 -4.06 12.83 8.66
N LEU A 119 -3.65 14.02 8.23
CA LEU A 119 -3.47 15.19 9.09
C LEU A 119 -4.77 15.56 9.81
N THR A 120 -5.89 15.58 9.09
CA THR A 120 -7.22 15.86 9.67
C THR A 120 -7.55 14.86 10.78
N LYS A 121 -7.43 13.56 10.52
CA LYS A 121 -7.70 12.51 11.52
C LYS A 121 -6.78 12.60 12.74
N LEU A 122 -5.50 12.93 12.54
CA LEU A 122 -4.54 13.12 13.62
C LEU A 122 -4.83 14.38 14.46
N GLN A 123 -5.44 15.41 13.86
CA GLN A 123 -5.78 16.67 14.54
C GLN A 123 -7.15 16.64 15.22
N GLU A 124 -8.13 15.93 14.65
CA GLU A 124 -9.48 15.78 15.23
C GLU A 124 -9.49 14.92 16.50
N THR A 125 -8.44 14.12 16.70
CA THR A 125 -8.34 13.20 17.83
C THR A 125 -7.44 13.81 18.92
N GLU A 126 -8.02 14.21 20.06
CA GLU A 126 -7.27 14.71 21.23
C GLU A 126 -6.62 13.59 22.07
N ASP A 127 -6.43 12.40 21.50
CA ASP A 127 -5.81 11.26 22.17
C ASP A 127 -4.27 11.39 22.14
N GLU A 128 -3.62 10.94 23.22
CA GLU A 128 -2.15 10.88 23.35
C GLU A 128 -1.51 10.13 22.17
N VAL A 129 -2.19 9.09 21.66
CA VAL A 129 -1.72 8.33 20.49
C VAL A 129 -1.64 9.20 19.24
N ALA A 130 -2.67 10.00 18.97
CA ALA A 130 -2.72 10.86 17.78
C ALA A 130 -1.66 11.98 17.86
N ILE A 131 -1.47 12.55 19.05
CA ILE A 131 -0.41 13.54 19.31
C ILE A 131 0.97 12.92 19.05
N ALA A 132 1.23 11.72 19.57
CA ALA A 132 2.50 11.02 19.38
C ALA A 132 2.75 10.70 17.89
N LEU A 133 1.72 10.24 17.17
CA LEU A 133 1.81 9.97 15.73
C LEU A 133 2.09 11.25 14.92
N ASN A 134 1.49 12.38 15.30
CA ASN A 134 1.73 13.66 14.65
C ASN A 134 3.19 14.13 14.85
N HIS A 135 3.73 14.00 16.06
CA HIS A 135 5.16 14.27 16.29
C HIS A 135 6.06 13.36 15.45
N ARG A 136 5.75 12.07 15.37
CA ARG A 136 6.51 11.10 14.56
C ARG A 136 6.46 11.42 13.07
N LEU A 137 5.31 11.88 12.58
CA LEU A 137 5.14 12.35 11.21
C LEU A 137 6.01 13.57 10.92
N LEU A 138 6.02 14.56 11.82
CA LEU A 138 6.87 15.74 11.71
C LEU A 138 8.35 15.37 11.70
N ASP A 139 8.79 14.52 12.62
CA ASP A 139 10.19 14.06 12.69
C ASP A 139 10.62 13.41 11.37
N ARG A 140 9.76 12.57 10.76
CA ARG A 140 10.02 11.97 9.45
C ARG A 140 10.12 13.01 8.33
N LEU A 141 9.15 13.92 8.22
CA LEU A 141 9.11 14.94 7.17
C LEU A 141 10.28 15.93 7.28
N THR A 142 10.82 16.13 8.48
CA THR A 142 12.00 16.97 8.71
C THR A 142 13.34 16.23 8.55
N SER A 143 13.31 14.90 8.39
CA SER A 143 14.52 14.11 8.20
C SER A 143 15.06 14.25 6.78
N ASP A 144 16.36 14.50 6.65
CA ASP A 144 17.05 14.59 5.36
C ASP A 144 16.97 13.28 4.54
N ASP A 145 16.82 12.13 5.21
CA ASP A 145 16.73 10.82 4.54
C ASP A 145 15.36 10.56 3.91
N PHE A 146 14.34 11.34 4.26
CA PHE A 146 13.01 11.24 3.65
C PHE A 146 12.98 11.84 2.24
N TRP A 147 13.77 12.88 1.99
CA TRP A 147 13.75 13.63 0.73
C TRP A 147 14.72 13.01 -0.29
N PRO A 148 14.34 12.94 -1.58
CA PRO A 148 15.23 12.44 -2.60
C PRO A 148 16.46 13.34 -2.71
N ARG A 149 17.65 12.75 -2.63
CA ARG A 149 18.90 13.50 -2.74
C ARG A 149 19.05 14.02 -4.18
N PRO A 150 19.49 15.28 -4.38
CA PRO A 150 19.78 15.78 -5.71
C PRO A 150 20.85 14.88 -6.35
N ALA A 151 20.62 14.45 -7.59
CA ALA A 151 21.61 13.71 -8.35
C ALA A 151 22.91 14.53 -8.38
N ALA A 152 24.01 13.95 -7.92
CA ALA A 152 25.32 14.60 -8.00
C ALA A 152 25.61 14.91 -9.47
N ALA A 153 25.74 16.21 -9.79
CA ALA A 153 26.02 16.72 -11.12
C ALA A 153 27.45 16.37 -11.59
#